data_AF-A0A7Y1XDW8-F1
#
_entry.id   AF-A0A7Y1XDW8-F1
#
_cell.length_a   1.000
_cell.length_b   1.000
_cell.length_c   1.000
_cell.angle_alpha   90.00
_cell.angle_beta   90.00
_cell.angle_gamma   90.00
#
_symmetry.space_group_name_H-M   'P 1'
#
loop_
_entity.id
_entity.type
_entity.pdbx_description
1 polymer ?
#
loop_
_entity_poly.entity_id
_entity_poly.type
_entity_poly.pdbx_seq_one_letter_code
_entity_poly.pdbx_strand_id
1 'polypeptide(L)'
;DNDEELPRFAVVGRPNAGKSSFINALIGEERYIVTDIAGTTRDAIDTKYNRFGFEFNLVDTAGIRRKSKVKEDLEFYSVMRSVRAIEHCDVCLLVVDATRGFDGQVQNIFWLAERNRKGIVILVNKWDLVEKETKTAKAYEKHIREEIAPFTDVPVVFISVLNKQRIFKAIETAVEVYKNRTKRIKTSVLNEVLLPIIEHNPPPALKGKYVKIKYIMQLPTPQPQFAFFCNLPQYVKEPYKRFLENKLREHFDFTGVPVSVYMRKK
;
A
#
# COMPACT_ATOMS: atom_id res chain seq x y z
N ASP A 1 -19.32 6.18 -21.81
CA ASP A 1 -19.41 6.62 -20.42
C ASP A 1 -18.20 6.12 -19.67
N ASN A 2 -17.12 6.90 -19.71
CA ASN A 2 -15.86 6.58 -19.06
C ASN A 2 -15.78 7.45 -17.80
N ASP A 3 -16.64 7.16 -16.82
CA ASP A 3 -16.40 7.64 -15.46
C ASP A 3 -15.18 6.87 -14.96
N GLU A 4 -13.98 7.42 -15.17
CA GLU A 4 -12.77 6.89 -14.54
C GLU A 4 -12.96 6.98 -13.02
N GLU A 5 -13.21 5.82 -12.40
CA GLU A 5 -13.38 5.71 -10.96
C GLU A 5 -12.13 6.26 -10.27
N LEU A 6 -12.31 7.32 -9.49
CA LEU A 6 -11.19 8.01 -8.84
C LEU A 6 -10.44 7.05 -7.90
N PRO A 7 -9.10 7.15 -7.82
CA PRO A 7 -8.29 6.40 -6.87
C PRO A 7 -8.87 6.45 -5.46
N ARG A 8 -8.90 5.33 -4.75
CA ARG A 8 -9.51 5.24 -3.41
C ARG A 8 -8.46 5.07 -2.33
N PHE A 9 -8.31 6.03 -1.42
CA PHE A 9 -7.34 5.98 -0.33
C PHE A 9 -8.03 5.79 1.01
N ALA A 10 -7.58 4.83 1.82
CA ALA A 10 -8.11 4.58 3.16
C ALA A 10 -7.08 4.90 4.24
N VAL A 11 -7.49 5.61 5.28
CA VAL A 11 -6.67 5.85 6.48
C VAL A 11 -7.06 4.84 7.55
N VAL A 12 -6.17 3.90 7.85
CA VAL A 12 -6.43 2.80 8.78
C VAL A 12 -5.36 2.74 9.87
N GLY A 13 -5.58 1.90 10.86
CA GLY A 13 -4.70 1.78 12.02
C GLY A 13 -5.49 1.61 13.31
N ARG A 14 -4.77 1.51 14.42
CA ARG A 14 -5.35 1.23 15.73
C ARG A 14 -6.28 2.36 16.21
N PRO A 15 -7.23 2.07 17.12
CA PRO A 15 -7.90 3.12 17.88
C PRO A 15 -6.88 4.12 18.45
N ASN A 16 -7.22 5.42 18.41
CA ASN A 16 -6.40 6.51 18.96
C ASN A 16 -5.00 6.74 18.33
N ALA A 17 -4.68 6.08 17.20
CA ALA A 17 -3.44 6.32 16.45
C ALA A 17 -3.40 7.71 15.75
N GLY A 18 -4.52 8.43 15.72
CA GLY A 18 -4.63 9.77 15.11
C GLY A 18 -5.26 9.80 13.72
N LYS A 19 -5.94 8.72 13.28
CA LYS A 19 -6.64 8.62 11.99
C LYS A 19 -7.65 9.76 11.75
N SER A 20 -8.56 9.98 12.71
CA SER A 20 -9.58 11.03 12.62
C SER A 20 -8.95 12.42 12.58
N SER A 21 -7.92 12.66 13.38
CA SER A 21 -7.17 13.90 13.37
C SER A 21 -6.48 14.12 12.02
N PHE A 22 -5.88 13.08 11.43
CA PHE A 22 -5.22 13.16 10.12
C PHE A 22 -6.24 13.53 9.03
N ILE A 23 -7.38 12.85 8.99
CA ILE A 23 -8.45 13.14 8.03
C ILE A 23 -9.01 14.56 8.23
N ASN A 24 -9.26 14.98 9.47
CA ASN A 24 -9.73 16.33 9.74
C ASN A 24 -8.69 17.40 9.38
N ALA A 25 -7.39 17.12 9.57
CA ALA A 25 -6.32 18.02 9.16
C ALA A 25 -6.23 18.14 7.64
N LEU A 26 -6.52 17.08 6.88
CA LEU A 26 -6.64 17.16 5.43
C LEU A 26 -7.88 17.96 5.01
N ILE A 27 -9.01 17.73 5.68
CA ILE A 27 -10.29 18.34 5.35
C ILE A 27 -10.32 19.84 5.69
N GLY A 28 -9.78 20.21 6.86
CA GLY A 28 -9.73 21.60 7.33
C GLY A 28 -8.79 22.51 6.53
N GLU A 29 -8.04 21.93 5.59
CA GLU A 29 -7.35 22.67 4.53
C GLU A 29 -8.32 22.76 3.34
N GLU A 30 -9.43 23.51 3.50
CA GLU A 30 -10.60 23.56 2.59
C GLU A 30 -10.27 23.74 1.11
N ARG A 31 -9.08 24.29 0.80
CA ARG A 31 -8.55 24.49 -0.56
C ARG A 31 -8.44 23.22 -1.39
N TYR A 32 -8.51 22.04 -0.78
CA TYR A 32 -8.26 20.75 -1.44
C TYR A 32 -9.47 19.81 -1.45
N ILE A 33 -10.60 20.18 -0.86
CA ILE A 33 -11.84 19.41 -0.98
C ILE A 33 -12.59 19.91 -2.21
N VAL A 34 -12.98 18.98 -3.07
CA VAL A 34 -13.95 19.27 -4.13
C VAL A 34 -15.34 19.04 -3.53
N THR A 35 -16.16 20.08 -3.44
CA THR A 35 -17.55 19.94 -3.00
C THR A 35 -18.38 19.29 -4.09
N ASP A 36 -19.19 18.29 -3.71
CA ASP A 36 -20.14 17.67 -4.63
C ASP A 36 -21.17 18.70 -5.12
N ILE A 37 -21.36 18.77 -6.43
CA ILE A 37 -22.47 19.49 -7.05
C ILE A 37 -23.75 18.69 -6.76
N ALA A 38 -24.80 19.36 -6.29
CA ALA A 38 -26.06 18.73 -5.91
C ALA A 38 -26.62 17.88 -7.06
N GLY A 39 -26.76 16.56 -6.87
CA GLY A 39 -27.44 15.69 -7.84
C GLY A 39 -27.10 14.20 -7.86
N THR A 40 -26.02 13.72 -7.25
CA THR A 40 -25.64 12.29 -7.35
C THR A 40 -25.75 11.57 -6.01
N THR A 41 -26.96 11.17 -5.63
CA THR A 41 -27.19 10.23 -4.54
C THR A 41 -27.07 8.79 -5.05
N ARG A 42 -26.08 8.04 -4.55
CA ARG A 42 -26.37 6.74 -3.92
C ARG A 42 -25.32 6.21 -2.94
N ASP A 43 -24.05 6.65 -2.98
CA ASP A 43 -23.00 6.15 -2.07
C ASP A 43 -22.06 7.25 -1.51
N ALA A 44 -22.58 8.41 -1.11
CA ALA A 44 -21.79 9.55 -0.59
C ALA A 44 -21.23 9.33 0.84
N ILE A 45 -20.34 8.35 1.01
CA ILE A 45 -19.59 8.09 2.26
C ILE A 45 -18.12 8.56 2.14
N ASP A 46 -17.62 8.67 0.92
CA ASP A 46 -16.24 9.02 0.61
C ASP A 46 -16.09 10.53 0.39
N THR A 47 -14.96 11.11 0.78
CA THR A 47 -14.68 12.54 0.56
C THR A 47 -13.75 12.70 -0.65
N LYS A 48 -14.21 13.38 -1.70
CA LYS A 48 -13.37 13.74 -2.85
C LYS A 48 -12.32 14.77 -2.45
N TYR A 49 -11.06 14.51 -2.78
CA TYR A 49 -9.91 15.34 -2.46
C TYR A 49 -9.09 15.60 -3.73
N ASN A 50 -8.66 16.84 -3.95
CA ASN A 50 -7.81 17.24 -5.06
C ASN A 50 -6.55 17.90 -4.53
N ARG A 51 -5.38 17.32 -4.84
CA ARG A 51 -4.09 17.87 -4.46
C ARG A 51 -3.07 17.64 -5.56
N PHE A 52 -2.30 18.68 -5.89
CA PHE A 52 -1.30 18.64 -6.97
C PHE A 52 -1.89 18.23 -8.33
N GLY A 53 -3.17 18.53 -8.58
CA GLY A 53 -3.88 18.10 -9.79
C GLY A 53 -4.24 16.61 -9.80
N PHE A 54 -4.09 15.91 -8.66
CA PHE A 54 -4.47 14.51 -8.50
C PHE A 54 -5.74 14.42 -7.64
N GLU A 55 -6.81 13.90 -8.24
CA GLU A 55 -8.09 13.69 -7.57
C GLU A 55 -8.18 12.25 -7.04
N PHE A 56 -8.67 12.09 -5.81
CA PHE A 56 -8.90 10.79 -5.20
C PHE A 56 -10.02 10.85 -4.16
N ASN A 57 -10.58 9.69 -3.84
CA ASN A 57 -11.60 9.51 -2.82
C ASN A 57 -10.97 9.03 -1.51
N LEU A 58 -11.21 9.74 -0.42
CA LEU A 58 -10.92 9.27 0.93
C LEU A 58 -12.06 8.35 1.40
N VAL A 59 -11.74 7.08 1.61
CA VAL A 59 -12.71 6.03 1.94
C VAL A 59 -13.14 6.07 3.41
N ASP A 60 -14.42 5.80 3.67
CA ASP A 60 -15.01 5.65 5.02
C ASP A 60 -14.88 6.91 5.91
N THR A 61 -15.05 8.09 5.29
CA THR A 61 -15.02 9.38 6.01
C THR A 61 -16.31 9.69 6.80
N ALA A 62 -17.43 9.02 6.49
CA ALA A 62 -18.71 9.23 7.19
C ALA A 62 -18.62 8.90 8.69
N GLY A 63 -17.80 7.91 9.06
CA GLY A 63 -17.51 7.57 10.45
C GLY A 63 -16.76 8.65 11.24
N ILE A 64 -16.13 9.61 10.54
CA ILE A 64 -15.38 10.72 11.13
C ILE A 64 -16.24 11.99 11.17
N ARG A 65 -17.04 12.25 10.12
CA ARG A 65 -17.99 13.38 10.11
C ARG A 65 -19.08 13.27 11.19
N ARG A 66 -19.53 12.05 11.53
CA ARG A 66 -20.52 11.81 12.60
C ARG A 66 -19.96 11.84 14.03
N LYS A 67 -18.63 11.70 14.21
CA LYS A 67 -17.97 11.65 15.54
C LYS A 67 -17.93 12.98 16.30
N SER A 68 -18.40 14.07 15.70
CA SER A 68 -18.58 15.33 16.42
C SER A 68 -19.69 15.27 17.50
N LYS A 69 -20.50 14.19 17.59
CA LYS A 69 -21.66 14.14 18.48
C LYS A 69 -21.87 12.90 19.36
N VAL A 70 -21.10 11.80 19.24
CA VAL A 70 -21.39 10.55 20.00
C VAL A 70 -20.12 9.87 20.54
N LYS A 71 -20.09 9.63 21.85
CA LYS A 71 -19.18 8.69 22.55
C LYS A 71 -19.81 7.29 22.50
N GLU A 72 -19.39 6.44 21.56
CA GLU A 72 -19.80 5.02 21.55
C GLU A 72 -18.60 4.11 21.82
N ASP A 73 -18.81 2.94 22.40
CA ASP A 73 -17.79 1.92 22.66
C ASP A 73 -17.09 1.50 21.36
N LEU A 74 -15.83 1.95 21.22
CA LEU A 74 -15.29 2.44 19.95
C LEU A 74 -14.29 1.50 19.27
N GLU A 75 -13.81 0.46 19.95
CA GLU A 75 -12.68 -0.34 19.46
C GLU A 75 -13.09 -1.41 18.45
N PHE A 76 -14.10 -2.23 18.75
CA PHE A 76 -14.55 -3.31 17.84
C PHE A 76 -15.02 -2.77 16.48
N TYR A 77 -15.87 -1.74 16.50
CA TYR A 77 -16.33 -1.08 15.28
C TYR A 77 -15.20 -0.36 14.53
N SER A 78 -14.18 0.17 15.21
CA SER A 78 -13.01 0.77 14.55
C SER A 78 -12.17 -0.28 13.80
N VAL A 79 -12.10 -1.51 14.28
CA VAL A 79 -11.40 -2.61 13.60
C VAL A 79 -12.20 -3.05 12.37
N MET A 80 -13.50 -3.33 12.51
CA MET A 80 -14.35 -3.74 11.39
C MET A 80 -14.42 -2.69 10.26
N ARG A 81 -14.43 -1.40 10.62
CA ARG A 81 -14.33 -0.30 9.64
C ARG A 81 -13.00 -0.30 8.91
N SER A 82 -11.89 -0.53 9.63
CA SER A 82 -10.56 -0.63 9.00
C SER A 82 -10.49 -1.79 8.00
N VAL A 83 -11.11 -2.94 8.32
CA VAL A 83 -11.20 -4.09 7.40
C VAL A 83 -11.95 -3.70 6.13
N ARG A 84 -13.17 -3.17 6.24
CA ARG A 84 -13.95 -2.73 5.07
C ARG A 84 -13.23 -1.66 4.24
N ALA A 85 -12.60 -0.69 4.91
CA ALA A 85 -11.86 0.36 4.23
C ALA A 85 -10.66 -0.21 3.44
N ILE A 86 -9.96 -1.22 3.98
CA ILE A 86 -8.91 -1.95 3.26
C ILE A 86 -9.48 -2.67 2.03
N GLU A 87 -10.59 -3.39 2.17
CA GLU A 87 -11.21 -4.14 1.07
C GLU A 87 -11.57 -3.23 -0.11
N HIS A 88 -12.02 -2.00 0.16
CA HIS A 88 -12.53 -1.06 -0.84
C HIS A 88 -11.54 0.03 -1.30
N CYS A 89 -10.33 0.10 -0.74
CA CYS A 89 -9.33 1.07 -1.20
C CYS A 89 -8.38 0.52 -2.27
N ASP A 90 -7.62 1.40 -2.91
CA ASP A 90 -6.43 1.07 -3.71
C ASP A 90 -5.14 1.21 -2.89
N VAL A 91 -5.08 2.25 -2.06
CA VAL A 91 -3.93 2.55 -1.18
C VAL A 91 -4.38 2.71 0.26
N CYS A 92 -3.60 2.11 1.15
CA CYS A 92 -3.79 2.04 2.58
C CYS A 92 -2.74 2.93 3.28
N LEU A 93 -3.19 4.00 3.92
CA LEU A 93 -2.40 4.85 4.80
C LEU A 93 -2.48 4.27 6.22
N LEU A 94 -1.52 3.42 6.57
CA LEU A 94 -1.45 2.77 7.87
C LEU A 94 -0.85 3.72 8.91
N VAL A 95 -1.71 4.30 9.75
CA VAL A 95 -1.31 5.21 10.82
C VAL A 95 -0.86 4.42 12.05
N VAL A 96 0.39 4.64 12.44
CA VAL A 96 1.06 4.05 13.61
C VAL A 96 1.31 5.14 14.63
N ASP A 97 1.03 4.85 15.90
CA ASP A 97 1.33 5.77 17.00
C ASP A 97 2.80 5.59 17.42
N ALA A 98 3.62 6.62 17.22
CA ALA A 98 5.05 6.54 17.48
C ALA A 98 5.39 6.16 18.92
N THR A 99 4.57 6.59 19.89
CA THR A 99 4.80 6.33 21.32
C THR A 99 4.45 4.90 21.74
N ARG A 100 3.71 4.17 20.91
CA ARG A 100 3.28 2.79 21.19
C ARG A 100 4.03 1.73 20.39
N GLY A 101 4.72 2.11 19.32
CA GLY A 101 5.48 1.15 18.51
C GLY A 101 4.65 0.46 17.43
N PHE A 102 5.33 -0.44 16.71
CA PHE A 102 4.75 -1.30 15.67
C PHE A 102 4.39 -2.67 16.27
N ASP A 103 3.29 -2.73 17.03
CA ASP A 103 2.89 -3.95 17.74
C ASP A 103 2.03 -4.92 16.89
N GLY A 104 1.64 -6.05 17.48
CA GLY A 104 0.87 -7.10 16.81
C GLY A 104 -0.45 -6.63 16.18
N GLN A 105 -1.11 -5.61 16.74
CA GLN A 105 -2.33 -5.06 16.14
C GLN A 105 -2.01 -4.28 14.86
N VAL A 106 -0.91 -3.51 14.85
CA VAL A 106 -0.42 -2.83 13.63
C VAL A 106 -0.01 -3.85 12.57
N GLN A 107 0.73 -4.89 12.97
CA GLN A 107 1.13 -6.00 12.08
C GLN A 107 -0.08 -6.67 11.43
N ASN A 108 -1.13 -6.96 12.20
CA ASN A 108 -2.33 -7.59 11.68
C ASN A 108 -3.02 -6.73 10.60
N ILE A 109 -3.07 -5.40 10.80
CA ILE A 109 -3.65 -4.47 9.81
C ILE A 109 -2.75 -4.40 8.57
N PHE A 110 -1.43 -4.33 8.76
CA PHE A 110 -0.45 -4.34 7.66
C PHE A 110 -0.59 -5.59 6.78
N TRP A 111 -0.55 -6.79 7.38
CA TRP A 111 -0.69 -8.05 6.64
C TRP A 111 -2.09 -8.27 6.09
N LEU A 112 -3.13 -7.64 6.65
CA LEU A 112 -4.45 -7.63 6.02
C LEU A 112 -4.44 -6.80 4.73
N ALA A 113 -3.81 -5.63 4.72
CA ALA A 113 -3.69 -4.79 3.52
C ALA A 113 -2.83 -5.47 2.44
N GLU A 114 -1.74 -6.14 2.84
CA GLU A 114 -0.88 -6.91 1.94
C GLU A 114 -1.65 -8.07 1.28
N ARG A 115 -2.37 -8.89 2.07
CA ARG A 115 -3.18 -10.01 1.55
C ARG A 115 -4.29 -9.54 0.62
N ASN A 116 -4.82 -8.34 0.84
CA ASN A 116 -5.78 -7.69 -0.05
C ASN A 116 -5.14 -7.01 -1.27
N ARG A 117 -3.80 -7.09 -1.41
CA ARG A 117 -3.01 -6.54 -2.53
C ARG A 117 -3.20 -5.03 -2.70
N LYS A 118 -3.23 -4.32 -1.58
CA LYS A 118 -3.36 -2.86 -1.53
C LYS A 118 -1.98 -2.23 -1.56
N GLY A 119 -1.86 -1.03 -2.13
CA GLY A 119 -0.69 -0.19 -1.88
C GLY A 119 -0.65 0.18 -0.40
N ILE A 120 0.52 0.25 0.21
CA ILE A 120 0.68 0.53 1.63
C ILE A 120 1.67 1.68 1.81
N VAL A 121 1.30 2.65 2.64
CA VAL A 121 2.19 3.68 3.17
C VAL A 121 2.06 3.67 4.68
N ILE A 122 3.17 3.55 5.39
CA ILE A 122 3.19 3.57 6.85
C ILE A 122 3.41 5.01 7.31
N LEU A 123 2.47 5.54 8.10
CA LEU A 123 2.51 6.88 8.67
C LEU A 123 2.79 6.78 10.17
N VAL A 124 4.02 7.08 10.58
CA VAL A 124 4.41 7.11 11.99
C VAL A 124 4.01 8.47 12.55
N ASN A 125 2.85 8.54 13.19
CA ASN A 125 2.24 9.75 13.73
C ASN A 125 2.67 10.00 15.19
N LYS A 126 2.44 11.23 15.68
CA LYS A 126 2.89 11.73 16.99
C LYS A 126 4.41 11.73 17.13
N TRP A 127 5.12 11.91 16.01
CA TRP A 127 6.58 11.95 15.99
C TRP A 127 7.17 13.14 16.75
N ASP A 128 6.35 14.14 17.06
CA ASP A 128 6.67 15.25 17.96
C ASP A 128 6.81 14.84 19.43
N LEU A 129 6.16 13.73 19.85
CA LEU A 129 6.21 13.23 21.22
C LEU A 129 7.40 12.29 21.48
N VAL A 130 8.12 11.89 20.43
CA VAL A 130 9.28 11.02 20.55
C VAL A 130 10.51 11.86 20.87
N GLU A 131 11.18 11.53 21.98
CA GLU A 131 12.48 12.13 22.32
C GLU A 131 13.52 11.76 21.26
N LYS A 132 14.22 12.77 20.78
CA LYS A 132 15.11 12.64 19.61
C LYS A 132 16.55 12.59 20.08
N GLU A 133 17.16 11.44 19.87
CA GLU A 133 18.59 11.25 19.96
C GLU A 133 19.20 11.10 18.56
N THR A 134 20.51 10.86 18.52
CA THR A 134 21.22 10.57 17.28
C THR A 134 20.67 9.29 16.64
N LYS A 135 20.16 9.37 15.41
CA LYS A 135 19.63 8.23 14.61
C LYS A 135 18.29 7.61 15.07
N THR A 136 17.52 8.24 15.96
CA THR A 136 16.21 7.71 16.43
C THR A 136 15.27 7.30 15.28
N ALA A 137 15.13 8.13 14.25
CA ALA A 137 14.28 7.82 13.09
C ALA A 137 14.75 6.56 12.33
N LYS A 138 16.07 6.39 12.16
CA LYS A 138 16.64 5.23 11.47
C LYS A 138 16.45 3.95 12.27
N ALA A 139 16.60 4.02 13.59
CA ALA A 139 16.37 2.88 14.48
C ALA A 139 14.89 2.45 14.45
N TYR A 140 13.97 3.41 14.50
CA TYR A 140 12.54 3.16 14.43
C TYR A 140 12.13 2.56 13.08
N GLU A 141 12.65 3.12 11.98
CA GLU A 141 12.41 2.56 10.64
C GLU A 141 12.95 1.14 10.54
N LYS A 142 14.18 0.88 11.01
CA LYS A 142 14.77 -0.46 11.04
C LYS A 142 13.87 -1.46 11.77
N HIS A 143 13.36 -1.11 12.95
CA HIS A 143 12.42 -1.95 13.70
C HIS A 143 11.16 -2.23 12.88
N ILE A 144 10.55 -1.21 12.24
CA ILE A 144 9.39 -1.43 11.35
C ILE A 144 9.75 -2.42 10.24
N ARG A 145 10.93 -2.28 9.60
CA ARG A 145 11.38 -3.17 8.51
C ARG A 145 11.50 -4.63 8.97
N GLU A 146 11.96 -4.85 10.19
CA GLU A 146 12.05 -6.19 10.80
C GLU A 146 10.65 -6.79 10.98
N GLU A 147 9.70 -6.01 11.51
CA GLU A 147 8.32 -6.46 11.77
C GLU A 147 7.47 -6.71 10.52
N ILE A 148 7.82 -6.09 9.37
CA ILE A 148 7.11 -6.25 8.09
C ILE A 148 7.82 -7.18 7.11
N ALA A 149 8.94 -7.80 7.51
CA ALA A 149 9.65 -8.74 6.66
C ALA A 149 8.75 -9.94 6.29
N PRO A 150 8.79 -10.43 5.03
CA PRO A 150 9.73 -10.04 3.96
C PRO A 150 9.29 -8.84 3.10
N PHE A 151 8.09 -8.27 3.30
CA PHE A 151 7.60 -7.15 2.50
C PHE A 151 8.14 -5.81 3.04
N THR A 152 9.45 -5.61 2.90
CA THR A 152 10.17 -4.48 3.50
C THR A 152 10.21 -3.24 2.62
N ASP A 153 9.87 -3.35 1.33
CA ASP A 153 9.85 -2.25 0.36
C ASP A 153 8.56 -1.43 0.45
N VAL A 154 8.38 -0.72 1.56
CA VAL A 154 7.16 0.04 1.90
C VAL A 154 7.52 1.45 2.38
N PRO A 155 6.96 2.55 1.85
CA PRO A 155 7.29 3.88 2.37
C PRO A 155 6.92 4.08 3.83
N VAL A 156 7.83 4.65 4.62
CA VAL A 156 7.61 5.06 6.01
C VAL A 156 7.75 6.57 6.12
N VAL A 157 6.69 7.25 6.53
CA VAL A 157 6.66 8.71 6.68
C VAL A 157 6.40 9.07 8.13
N PHE A 158 7.38 9.74 8.75
CA PHE A 158 7.23 10.29 10.10
C PHE A 158 6.47 11.62 10.04
N ILE A 159 5.33 11.70 10.72
CA ILE A 159 4.43 12.85 10.69
C ILE A 159 4.05 13.30 12.12
N SER A 160 3.59 14.55 12.22
CA SER A 160 2.87 15.05 13.39
C SER A 160 1.60 15.71 12.91
N VAL A 161 0.46 15.06 13.14
CA VAL A 161 -0.83 15.62 12.78
C VAL A 161 -1.13 16.89 13.59
N LEU A 162 -0.82 16.87 14.89
CA LEU A 162 -1.04 17.99 15.80
C LEU A 162 -0.30 19.25 15.32
N ASN A 163 0.97 19.09 14.92
CA ASN A 163 1.81 20.20 14.47
C ASN A 163 1.74 20.42 12.96
N LYS A 164 0.82 19.75 12.25
CA LYS A 164 0.70 19.77 10.78
C LYS A 164 2.00 19.45 10.02
N GLN A 165 2.91 18.68 10.61
CA GLN A 165 4.19 18.34 10.01
C GLN A 165 4.05 17.16 9.05
N ARG A 166 4.47 17.36 7.79
CA ARG A 166 4.59 16.32 6.75
C ARG A 166 3.29 15.59 6.39
N ILE A 167 2.13 16.15 6.75
CA ILE A 167 0.81 15.60 6.37
C ILE A 167 0.68 15.54 4.83
N PHE A 168 1.09 16.59 4.13
CA PHE A 168 1.04 16.59 2.66
C PHE A 168 2.02 15.61 2.03
N LYS A 169 3.20 15.42 2.63
CA LYS A 169 4.18 14.43 2.16
C LYS A 169 3.59 13.01 2.23
N ALA A 170 2.78 12.71 3.25
CA ALA A 170 2.07 11.44 3.33
C ALA A 170 1.15 11.20 2.13
N ILE A 171 0.43 12.24 1.67
CA ILE A 171 -0.44 12.16 0.49
C ILE A 171 0.38 12.03 -0.80
N GLU A 172 1.44 12.81 -0.97
CA GLU A 172 2.34 12.69 -2.12
C GLU A 172 2.88 11.26 -2.27
N THR A 173 3.33 10.67 -1.15
CA THR A 173 3.80 9.29 -1.12
C THR A 173 2.68 8.28 -1.43
N ALA A 174 1.45 8.52 -0.96
CA ALA A 174 0.31 7.67 -1.32
C ALA A 174 0.01 7.70 -2.82
N VAL A 175 0.10 8.87 -3.45
CA VAL A 175 -0.08 9.04 -4.90
C VAL A 175 1.02 8.29 -5.68
N GLU A 176 2.26 8.36 -5.22
CA GLU A 176 3.38 7.62 -5.83
C GLU A 176 3.17 6.10 -5.71
N VAL A 177 2.76 5.61 -4.55
CA VAL A 177 2.41 4.18 -4.37
C VAL A 177 1.24 3.77 -5.25
N TYR A 178 0.23 4.63 -5.45
CA TYR A 178 -0.86 4.36 -6.38
C TYR A 178 -0.37 4.23 -7.82
N LYS A 179 0.51 5.14 -8.27
CA LYS A 179 1.15 5.07 -9.60
C LYS A 179 1.96 3.79 -9.77
N ASN A 180 2.69 3.37 -8.74
CA ASN A 180 3.41 2.10 -8.74
C ASN A 180 2.47 0.91 -8.82
N ARG A 181 1.30 0.97 -8.17
CA ARG A 181 0.29 -0.09 -8.21
C ARG A 181 -0.34 -0.25 -9.59
N THR A 182 -0.65 0.85 -10.26
CA THR A 182 -1.33 0.85 -11.58
C THR A 182 -0.36 0.74 -12.75
N LYS A 183 0.95 0.77 -12.49
CA LYS A 183 2.03 0.68 -13.49
C LYS A 183 1.82 -0.51 -14.43
N ARG A 184 1.92 -0.24 -15.74
CA ARG A 184 1.85 -1.24 -16.81
C ARG A 184 3.20 -1.33 -17.52
N ILE A 185 3.73 -2.54 -17.61
CA ILE A 185 4.98 -2.82 -18.30
C ILE A 185 4.66 -3.60 -19.56
N LYS A 186 5.18 -3.13 -20.69
CA LYS A 186 5.06 -3.85 -21.96
C LYS A 186 5.72 -5.21 -21.84
N THR A 187 5.07 -6.23 -22.38
CA THR A 187 5.58 -7.59 -22.34
C THR A 187 6.96 -7.72 -22.99
N SER A 188 7.25 -6.99 -24.07
CA SER A 188 8.58 -6.98 -24.69
C SER A 188 9.66 -6.55 -23.69
N VAL A 189 9.43 -5.43 -22.99
CA VAL A 189 10.35 -4.87 -22.01
C VAL A 189 10.57 -5.84 -20.84
N LEU A 190 9.50 -6.49 -20.35
CA LEU A 190 9.62 -7.51 -19.30
C LEU A 190 10.54 -8.66 -19.71
N ASN A 191 10.39 -9.17 -20.93
CA ASN A 191 11.17 -10.30 -21.42
C ASN A 191 12.62 -9.89 -21.72
N GLU A 192 12.84 -8.72 -22.31
CA GLU A 192 14.17 -8.17 -22.60
C GLU A 192 15.01 -8.01 -21.33
N VAL A 193 14.39 -7.55 -20.23
CA VAL A 193 15.08 -7.33 -18.95
C VAL A 193 15.27 -8.63 -18.17
N LEU A 194 14.21 -9.42 -17.98
CA LEU A 194 14.23 -10.52 -17.00
C LEU A 194 14.71 -11.85 -17.56
N LEU A 195 14.52 -12.16 -18.86
CA LEU A 195 14.96 -13.44 -19.40
C LEU A 195 16.49 -13.61 -19.32
N PRO A 196 17.34 -12.63 -19.67
CA PRO A 196 18.79 -12.78 -19.53
C PRO A 196 19.22 -13.03 -18.07
N ILE A 197 18.57 -12.38 -17.11
CA ILE A 197 18.84 -12.56 -15.68
C ILE A 197 18.49 -13.99 -15.23
N ILE A 198 17.37 -14.51 -15.72
CA ILE A 198 16.91 -15.88 -15.45
C ILE A 198 17.82 -16.92 -16.13
N GLU A 199 18.31 -16.64 -17.33
CA GLU A 199 19.26 -17.53 -18.01
C GLU A 199 20.59 -17.62 -17.26
N HIS A 200 21.07 -16.50 -16.71
CA HIS A 200 22.27 -16.47 -15.87
C HIS A 200 22.07 -17.15 -14.51
N ASN A 201 20.89 -17.01 -13.90
CA ASN A 201 20.55 -17.64 -12.63
C ASN A 201 19.25 -18.47 -12.75
N PRO A 202 19.31 -19.68 -13.35
CA PRO A 202 18.12 -20.48 -13.64
C PRO A 202 17.49 -21.08 -12.38
N PRO A 203 16.20 -21.46 -12.43
CA PRO A 203 15.59 -22.18 -11.33
C PRO A 203 16.34 -23.47 -11.02
N PRO A 204 16.59 -23.82 -9.74
CA PRO A 204 17.31 -25.03 -9.37
C PRO A 204 16.68 -26.29 -9.98
N ALA A 205 17.52 -27.20 -10.48
CA ALA A 205 17.06 -28.48 -11.00
C ALA A 205 16.50 -29.34 -9.85
N LEU A 206 15.37 -30.00 -10.10
CA LEU A 206 14.74 -30.88 -9.12
C LEU A 206 14.51 -32.25 -9.75
N LYS A 207 15.00 -33.31 -9.10
CA LYS A 207 14.92 -34.70 -9.61
C LYS A 207 15.47 -34.85 -11.04
N GLY A 208 16.59 -34.18 -11.33
CA GLY A 208 17.23 -34.18 -12.66
C GLY A 208 16.46 -33.42 -13.75
N LYS A 209 15.37 -32.71 -13.40
CA LYS A 209 14.57 -31.94 -14.35
C LYS A 209 14.88 -30.45 -14.25
N TYR A 210 15.13 -29.83 -15.41
CA TYR A 210 15.44 -28.41 -15.53
C TYR A 210 14.19 -27.61 -15.88
N VAL A 211 13.98 -26.51 -15.15
CA VAL A 211 12.91 -25.56 -15.46
C VAL A 211 13.45 -24.50 -16.43
N LYS A 212 12.78 -24.34 -17.57
CA LYS A 212 13.05 -23.26 -18.53
C LYS A 212 11.86 -22.31 -18.57
N ILE A 213 12.08 -21.08 -18.11
CA ILE A 213 11.15 -19.97 -18.29
C ILE A 213 11.37 -19.40 -19.70
N LYS A 214 10.30 -19.25 -20.48
CA LYS A 214 10.38 -18.86 -21.89
C LYS A 214 9.71 -17.52 -22.20
N TYR A 215 8.82 -17.09 -21.32
CA TYR A 215 7.97 -15.93 -21.56
C TYR A 215 7.43 -15.41 -20.23
N ILE A 216 7.36 -14.09 -20.11
CA ILE A 216 6.88 -13.38 -18.93
C ILE A 216 5.86 -12.37 -19.40
N MET A 217 4.75 -12.21 -18.68
CA MET A 217 3.82 -11.11 -18.93
C MET A 217 3.25 -10.57 -17.64
N GLN A 218 2.85 -9.30 -17.65
CA GLN A 218 2.00 -8.75 -16.62
C GLN A 218 0.53 -9.15 -16.90
N LEU A 219 -0.17 -9.60 -15.87
CA LEU A 219 -1.60 -9.90 -15.96
C LEU A 219 -2.39 -8.58 -16.00
N PRO A 220 -3.56 -8.54 -16.67
CA PRO A 220 -4.40 -7.34 -16.76
C PRO A 220 -5.20 -7.10 -15.48
N THR A 221 -4.51 -6.96 -14.34
CA THR A 221 -5.09 -6.72 -13.01
C THR A 221 -4.77 -5.31 -12.51
N PRO A 222 -5.62 -4.67 -11.70
CA PRO A 222 -5.35 -3.33 -11.16
C PRO A 222 -4.01 -3.19 -10.41
N GLN A 223 -3.54 -4.28 -9.80
CA GLN A 223 -2.29 -4.41 -9.07
C GLN A 223 -1.23 -5.20 -9.88
N PRO A 224 0.08 -5.08 -9.59
CA PRO A 224 1.14 -5.73 -10.34
C PRO A 224 1.19 -7.25 -10.07
N GLN A 225 0.76 -8.02 -11.06
CA GLN A 225 0.82 -9.47 -11.05
C GLN A 225 1.49 -9.97 -12.32
N PHE A 226 2.39 -10.94 -12.18
CA PHE A 226 3.23 -11.42 -13.28
C PHE A 226 3.09 -12.93 -13.44
N ALA A 227 2.89 -13.37 -14.68
CA ALA A 227 2.91 -14.77 -15.05
C ALA A 227 4.22 -15.10 -15.78
N PHE A 228 4.96 -16.05 -15.22
CA PHE A 228 6.17 -16.63 -15.80
C PHE A 228 5.82 -18.00 -16.38
N PHE A 229 5.89 -18.12 -17.70
CA PHE A 229 5.55 -19.34 -18.42
C PHE A 229 6.77 -20.23 -18.57
N CYS A 230 6.67 -21.45 -18.07
CA CYS A 230 7.74 -22.44 -18.07
C CYS A 230 7.25 -23.85 -18.37
N ASN A 231 8.19 -24.76 -18.63
CA ASN A 231 7.89 -26.17 -18.90
C ASN A 231 7.39 -26.94 -17.66
N LEU A 232 7.88 -26.60 -16.46
CA LEU A 232 7.67 -27.36 -15.22
C LEU A 232 7.38 -26.42 -14.02
N PRO A 233 6.25 -25.70 -14.01
CA PRO A 233 5.92 -24.71 -12.98
C PRO A 233 5.89 -25.29 -11.56
N GLN A 234 5.50 -26.56 -11.40
CA GLN A 234 5.43 -27.24 -10.12
C GLN A 234 6.79 -27.46 -9.44
N TYR A 235 7.90 -27.28 -10.17
CA TYR A 235 9.25 -27.42 -9.63
C TYR A 235 9.88 -26.09 -9.23
N VAL A 236 9.23 -24.96 -9.52
CA VAL A 236 9.70 -23.64 -9.07
C VAL A 236 9.30 -23.43 -7.63
N LYS A 237 10.29 -23.40 -6.73
CA LYS A 237 10.09 -23.19 -5.30
C LYS A 237 10.01 -21.72 -4.92
N GLU A 238 9.48 -21.47 -3.74
CA GLU A 238 9.24 -20.12 -3.22
C GLU A 238 10.49 -19.22 -3.17
N PRO A 239 11.70 -19.71 -2.80
CA PRO A 239 12.90 -18.89 -2.82
C PRO A 239 13.20 -18.31 -4.22
N TYR A 240 12.95 -19.09 -5.28
CA TYR A 240 13.16 -18.60 -6.64
C TYR A 240 12.08 -17.61 -7.08
N LYS A 241 10.83 -17.77 -6.63
CA LYS A 241 9.78 -16.76 -6.86
C LYS A 241 10.13 -15.43 -6.19
N ARG A 242 10.66 -15.46 -4.96
CA ARG A 242 11.15 -14.26 -4.25
C ARG A 242 12.32 -13.61 -4.99
N PHE A 243 13.24 -14.40 -5.54
CA PHE A 243 14.29 -13.87 -6.41
C PHE A 243 13.70 -13.11 -7.61
N LEU A 244 12.71 -13.67 -8.29
CA LEU A 244 12.04 -13.00 -9.40
C LEU A 244 11.27 -11.74 -8.98
N GLU A 245 10.59 -11.79 -7.84
CA GLU A 245 9.93 -10.61 -7.26
C GLU A 245 10.94 -9.50 -6.97
N ASN A 246 12.08 -9.82 -6.36
CA ASN A 246 13.13 -8.85 -6.08
C ASN A 246 13.68 -8.23 -7.38
N LYS A 247 13.85 -9.02 -8.44
CA LYS A 247 14.26 -8.51 -9.76
C LYS A 247 13.20 -7.63 -10.41
N LEU A 248 11.93 -7.94 -10.25
CA LEU A 248 10.84 -7.06 -10.68
C LEU A 248 10.91 -5.70 -9.94
N ARG A 249 11.12 -5.71 -8.62
CA ARG A 249 11.25 -4.50 -7.81
C ARG A 249 12.46 -3.65 -8.22
N GLU A 250 13.61 -4.28 -8.38
CA GLU A 250 14.87 -3.64 -8.77
C GLU A 250 14.77 -2.87 -10.10
N HIS A 251 14.07 -3.44 -11.09
CA HIS A 251 14.03 -2.87 -12.44
C HIS A 251 12.83 -1.98 -12.73
N PHE A 252 11.72 -2.14 -12.02
CA PHE A 252 10.47 -1.47 -12.39
C PHE A 252 9.85 -0.62 -11.29
N ASP A 253 10.42 -0.62 -10.08
CA ASP A 253 9.91 0.07 -8.89
C ASP A 253 8.45 -0.28 -8.56
N PHE A 254 8.29 -1.11 -7.54
CA PHE A 254 6.99 -1.44 -6.95
C PHE A 254 6.95 -1.10 -5.45
N THR A 255 7.68 -0.06 -5.06
CA THR A 255 7.73 0.39 -3.67
C THR A 255 6.32 0.67 -3.16
N GLY A 256 6.00 0.10 -1.99
CA GLY A 256 4.71 0.18 -1.33
C GLY A 256 3.65 -0.77 -1.89
N VAL A 257 3.97 -1.62 -2.87
CA VAL A 257 2.97 -2.48 -3.53
C VAL A 257 3.34 -3.97 -3.41
N PRO A 258 2.40 -4.83 -2.98
CA PRO A 258 2.56 -6.28 -3.05
C PRO A 258 2.64 -6.73 -4.52
N VAL A 259 3.68 -7.49 -4.87
CA VAL A 259 3.90 -8.03 -6.21
C VAL A 259 3.64 -9.54 -6.21
N SER A 260 2.77 -10.02 -7.09
CA SER A 260 2.48 -11.46 -7.18
C SER A 260 3.19 -12.10 -8.36
N VAL A 261 3.93 -13.19 -8.09
CA VAL A 261 4.62 -13.99 -9.11
C VAL A 261 3.93 -15.36 -9.26
N TYR A 262 3.41 -15.62 -10.45
CA TYR A 262 2.74 -16.87 -10.80
C TYR A 262 3.56 -17.67 -11.80
N MET A 263 3.70 -18.97 -11.54
CA MET A 263 4.32 -19.91 -12.47
C MET A 263 3.23 -20.62 -13.25
N ARG A 264 3.28 -20.52 -14.58
CA ARG A 264 2.29 -21.12 -15.48
C ARG A 264 2.97 -22.11 -16.41
N LYS A 265 2.26 -23.18 -16.74
CA LYS A 265 2.71 -24.13 -17.75
C LYS A 265 2.52 -23.46 -19.12
N LYS A 266 3.59 -23.47 -19.94
CA LYS A 266 3.47 -23.12 -21.36
C LYS A 266 2.79 -24.25 -22.12
#